data_AF-A0A5B2V279-F1
#
_entry.id   AF-A0A5B2V279-F1
#
_cell.length_a   1.000
_cell.length_b   1.000
_cell.length_c   1.000
_cell.angle_alpha   90.00
_cell.angle_beta   90.00
_cell.angle_gamma   90.00
#
_symmetry.space_group_name_H-M   'P 1'
#
loop_
_entity.id
_entity.type
_entity.pdbx_description
1 polymer ?
#
loop_
_entity_poly.entity_id
_entity_poly.type
_entity_poly.pdbx_seq_one_letter_code
_entity_poly.pdbx_strand_id
1 'polypeptide(L)'
;MEYEFVSEPSLDNKTADAIRRERDLKLVESSLGGLLRNSEKEELNKFLTAEEIDLIEQHRQRMEEFKKKHHFFEEPITDVHRINYIVGHRGGNEFPGFIGSVNYERLASEVLSKLRAGTYVRASGSPYHLAEFEENVKVNYKDKIRSGWVRNT
;
A
#
# COMPACT_ATOMS: atom_id res chain seq x y z
N MET A 1 8.04 -0.41 22.84
CA MET A 1 7.42 0.92 22.59
C MET A 1 6.00 0.66 22.13
N GLU A 2 5.01 1.21 22.83
CA GLU A 2 3.61 1.16 22.37
C GLU A 2 3.37 2.38 21.48
N TYR A 3 2.89 2.17 20.26
CA TYR A 3 2.52 3.25 19.36
C TYR A 3 1.05 3.64 19.59
N GLU A 4 0.81 4.93 19.81
CA GLU A 4 -0.55 5.50 19.85
C GLU A 4 -0.97 5.85 18.43
N PHE A 5 -1.89 5.06 17.87
CA PHE A 5 -2.45 5.29 16.53
C PHE A 5 -3.49 6.40 16.58
N VAL A 6 -3.40 7.32 15.64
CA VAL A 6 -4.34 8.43 15.46
C VAL A 6 -5.02 8.35 14.10
N SER A 7 -6.25 8.86 14.05
CA SER A 7 -6.99 8.96 12.79
C SER A 7 -6.56 10.20 12.02
N GLU A 8 -6.59 10.09 10.69
CA GLU A 8 -6.52 11.26 9.81
C GLU A 8 -7.65 12.26 10.12
N PRO A 9 -7.45 13.56 9.82
CA PRO A 9 -8.53 14.54 9.82
C PRO A 9 -9.72 14.03 9.00
N SER A 10 -10.91 14.00 9.62
CA SER A 10 -12.12 13.51 8.95
C SER A 10 -12.43 14.32 7.69
N LEU A 11 -12.68 13.62 6.59
CA LEU A 11 -13.10 14.21 5.33
C LEU A 11 -14.64 14.21 5.27
N ASP A 12 -15.26 15.38 5.28
CA ASP A 12 -16.70 15.48 5.06
C ASP A 12 -17.05 15.26 3.57
N ASN A 13 -18.30 14.87 3.31
CA ASN A 13 -18.75 14.50 1.96
C ASN A 13 -18.56 15.62 0.92
N LYS A 14 -18.70 16.90 1.30
CA LYS A 14 -18.56 18.01 0.35
C LYS A 14 -17.11 18.22 -0.04
N THR A 15 -16.20 18.18 0.94
CA THR A 15 -14.76 18.24 0.69
C THR A 15 -14.30 17.03 -0.14
N ALA A 16 -14.81 15.83 0.16
CA ALA A 16 -14.50 14.62 -0.61
C ALA A 16 -14.92 14.74 -2.09
N ASP A 17 -16.12 15.25 -2.35
CA ASP A 17 -16.62 15.46 -3.71
C ASP A 17 -15.85 16.56 -4.46
N ALA A 18 -15.39 17.61 -3.76
CA ALA A 18 -14.53 18.64 -4.34
C ALA A 18 -13.17 18.07 -4.75
N ILE A 19 -12.51 17.30 -3.87
CA ILE A 19 -11.22 16.65 -4.16
C ILE A 19 -11.35 15.65 -5.31
N ARG A 20 -12.43 14.85 -5.35
CA ARG A 20 -12.70 13.91 -6.46
C ARG A 20 -12.78 14.65 -7.79
N ARG A 21 -13.57 15.73 -7.84
CA ARG A 21 -13.68 16.55 -9.06
C ARG A 21 -12.35 17.18 -9.45
N GLU A 22 -11.56 17.67 -8.50
CA GLU A 22 -10.20 18.16 -8.79
C GLU A 22 -9.32 17.09 -9.47
N ARG A 23 -9.39 15.85 -8.98
CA ARG A 23 -8.65 14.72 -9.54
C ARG A 23 -9.12 14.40 -10.97
N ASP A 24 -10.43 14.32 -11.17
CA ASP A 24 -11.02 14.02 -12.48
C ASP A 24 -10.61 15.10 -13.50
N LEU A 25 -10.64 16.38 -13.10
CA LEU A 25 -10.19 17.50 -13.92
C LEU A 25 -8.70 17.35 -14.30
N LYS A 26 -7.82 17.04 -13.36
CA LYS A 26 -6.38 16.82 -13.64
C LYS A 26 -6.13 15.65 -14.59
N LEU A 27 -6.90 14.56 -14.45
CA LEU A 27 -6.81 13.40 -15.34
C LEU A 27 -7.24 13.76 -16.77
N VAL A 28 -8.32 14.53 -16.88
CA VAL A 28 -8.85 15.03 -18.13
C VAL A 28 -7.84 15.98 -18.80
N GLU A 29 -7.28 16.94 -18.07
CA GLU A 29 -6.19 17.81 -18.56
C GLU A 29 -4.96 17.02 -19.04
N SER A 30 -4.53 16.02 -18.29
CA SER A 30 -3.38 15.17 -18.64
C SER A 30 -3.64 14.31 -19.88
N SER A 31 -4.87 13.81 -20.04
CA SER A 31 -5.27 12.93 -21.15
C SER A 31 -5.50 13.71 -22.45
N LEU A 32 -5.83 14.98 -22.35
CA LEU A 32 -6.28 15.80 -23.48
C LEU A 32 -5.20 16.67 -24.10
N GLY A 33 -3.92 16.41 -23.78
CA GLY A 33 -2.71 17.08 -24.28
C GLY A 33 -2.80 17.59 -25.74
N GLY A 34 -3.43 18.75 -25.93
CA GLY A 34 -3.61 19.43 -27.21
C GLY A 34 -4.85 19.09 -28.06
N LEU A 35 -5.75 18.18 -27.68
CA LEU A 35 -6.82 17.66 -28.56
C LEU A 35 -8.23 18.27 -28.36
N LEU A 36 -8.46 19.06 -27.31
CA LEU A 36 -9.78 19.64 -27.05
C LEU A 36 -10.11 20.82 -27.96
N ARG A 37 -11.31 20.81 -28.55
CA ARG A 37 -11.92 21.99 -29.15
C ARG A 37 -12.36 22.97 -28.05
N ASN A 38 -12.41 24.27 -28.36
CA ASN A 38 -12.73 25.33 -27.39
C ASN A 38 -14.06 25.11 -26.64
N SER A 39 -15.05 24.46 -27.26
CA SER A 39 -16.33 24.12 -26.64
C SER A 39 -16.23 23.02 -25.56
N GLU A 40 -15.32 22.07 -25.72
CA GLU A 40 -15.09 21.00 -24.73
C GLU A 40 -14.26 21.54 -23.55
N LYS A 41 -13.39 22.52 -23.81
CA LYS A 41 -12.74 23.32 -22.76
C LYS A 41 -13.74 24.20 -21.99
N GLU A 42 -14.83 24.65 -22.62
CA GLU A 42 -15.88 25.45 -21.96
C GLU A 42 -16.79 24.62 -21.04
N GLU A 43 -17.06 23.35 -21.36
CA GLU A 43 -17.76 22.42 -20.45
C GLU A 43 -16.89 22.00 -19.26
N LEU A 44 -15.58 21.85 -19.47
CA LEU A 44 -14.58 21.71 -18.41
C LEU A 44 -14.46 22.98 -17.55
N ASN A 45 -14.78 24.16 -18.12
CA ASN A 45 -14.78 25.46 -17.44
C ASN A 45 -15.87 25.71 -16.40
N LYS A 46 -16.72 24.72 -16.08
CA LYS A 46 -17.43 24.67 -14.78
C LYS A 46 -16.48 24.19 -13.68
N PHE A 47 -15.27 24.74 -13.68
CA PHE A 47 -14.21 24.44 -12.74
C PHE A 47 -14.68 24.73 -11.31
N LEU A 48 -14.14 23.96 -10.38
CA LEU A 48 -14.45 23.98 -8.95
C LEU A 48 -14.89 25.36 -8.46
N THR A 49 -16.01 25.42 -7.73
CA THR A 49 -16.48 26.69 -7.18
C THR A 49 -15.44 27.27 -6.23
N ALA A 50 -15.49 28.59 -5.99
CA ALA A 50 -14.61 29.22 -5.00
C ALA A 50 -14.72 28.55 -3.61
N GLU A 51 -15.92 28.10 -3.24
CA GLU A 51 -16.16 27.32 -2.02
C GLU A 51 -15.46 25.96 -2.05
N GLU A 52 -15.49 25.25 -3.17
CA GLU A 52 -14.82 23.95 -3.32
C GLU A 52 -13.30 24.09 -3.29
N ILE A 53 -12.76 25.14 -3.89
CA ILE A 53 -11.33 25.46 -3.83
C ILE A 53 -10.92 25.73 -2.37
N ASP A 54 -11.69 26.53 -1.65
CA ASP A 54 -11.43 26.83 -0.24
C ASP A 54 -11.50 25.56 0.64
N LEU A 55 -12.48 24.68 0.42
CA LEU A 55 -12.59 23.39 1.12
C LEU A 55 -11.37 22.48 0.87
N ILE A 56 -10.91 22.39 -0.39
CA ILE A 56 -9.71 21.62 -0.76
C ILE A 56 -8.48 22.20 -0.06
N GLU A 57 -8.32 23.52 -0.09
CA GLU A 57 -7.15 24.19 0.49
C GLU A 57 -7.11 24.06 2.01
N GLN A 58 -8.24 24.26 2.70
CA GLN A 58 -8.36 24.01 4.14
C GLN A 58 -8.07 22.54 4.50
N HIS A 59 -8.49 21.59 3.66
CA HIS A 59 -8.16 20.19 3.88
C HIS A 59 -6.65 19.93 3.70
N ARG A 60 -6.03 20.51 2.67
CA ARG A 60 -4.57 20.42 2.45
C ARG A 60 -3.79 20.97 3.63
N GLN A 61 -4.13 22.16 4.10
CA GLN A 61 -3.49 22.77 5.27
C GLN A 61 -3.62 21.89 6.51
N ARG A 62 -4.82 21.35 6.78
CA ARG A 62 -5.03 20.39 7.88
C ARG A 62 -4.18 19.14 7.73
N MET A 63 -4.07 18.59 6.52
CA MET A 63 -3.24 17.41 6.25
C MET A 63 -1.74 17.71 6.37
N GLU A 64 -1.28 18.89 5.95
CA GLU A 64 0.10 19.31 6.13
C GLU A 64 0.46 19.47 7.62
N GLU A 65 -0.39 20.14 8.39
CA GLU A 65 -0.21 20.24 9.84
C GLU A 65 -0.24 18.88 10.52
N PHE A 66 -1.13 17.99 10.09
CA PHE A 66 -1.20 16.63 10.58
C PHE A 66 0.09 15.86 10.30
N LYS A 67 0.61 15.91 9.06
CA LYS A 67 1.88 15.27 8.65
C LYS A 67 3.12 15.87 9.32
N LYS A 68 3.08 17.13 9.76
CA LYS A 68 4.16 17.72 10.58
C LYS A 68 4.23 17.09 11.98
N LYS A 69 3.08 16.69 12.52
CA LYS A 69 2.94 16.15 13.89
C LYS A 69 2.90 14.62 13.94
N HIS A 70 2.71 13.96 12.81
CA HIS A 70 2.52 12.51 12.73
C HIS A 70 3.29 11.93 11.54
N HIS A 71 3.71 10.67 11.67
CA HIS A 71 4.23 9.89 10.56
C HIS A 71 3.35 8.66 10.35
N PHE A 72 3.32 8.15 9.12
CA PHE A 72 2.66 6.89 8.83
C PHE A 72 3.58 5.76 9.29
N PHE A 73 3.09 4.95 10.22
CA PHE A 73 3.78 3.77 10.70
C PHE A 73 3.10 2.53 10.13
N GLU A 74 3.94 1.63 9.63
CA GLU A 74 3.53 0.29 9.23
C GLU A 74 4.41 -0.69 10.00
N GLU A 75 3.78 -1.57 10.77
CA GLU A 75 4.49 -2.58 11.54
C GLU A 75 5.31 -3.48 10.59
N PRO A 76 6.60 -3.69 10.88
CA PRO A 76 7.44 -4.46 9.99
C PRO A 76 7.02 -5.94 9.97
N ILE A 77 7.09 -6.56 8.79
CA ILE A 77 6.97 -8.00 8.66
C ILE A 77 8.11 -8.66 9.45
N THR A 78 7.74 -9.55 10.38
CA THR A 78 8.70 -10.30 11.20
C THR A 78 9.05 -11.63 10.53
N ASP A 79 10.16 -12.24 10.97
CA ASP A 79 10.53 -13.58 10.47
C ASP A 79 9.48 -14.64 10.84
N VAL A 80 8.75 -14.46 11.94
CA VAL A 80 7.62 -15.33 12.28
C VAL A 80 6.52 -15.26 11.20
N HIS A 81 6.19 -14.08 10.68
CA HIS A 81 5.24 -13.94 9.57
C HIS A 81 5.74 -14.64 8.30
N ARG A 82 7.03 -14.45 7.96
CA ARG A 82 7.66 -15.10 6.80
C ARG A 82 7.65 -16.61 6.89
N ILE A 83 8.05 -17.15 8.04
CA ILE A 83 8.08 -18.59 8.31
C ILE A 83 6.67 -19.18 8.24
N ASN A 84 5.71 -18.55 8.91
CA ASN A 84 4.33 -19.00 8.90
C ASN A 84 3.72 -18.96 7.49
N TYR A 85 4.06 -17.94 6.69
CA TYR A 85 3.66 -17.88 5.28
C TYR A 85 4.18 -19.09 4.51
N ILE A 86 5.48 -19.38 4.59
CA ILE A 86 6.11 -20.51 3.89
C ILE A 86 5.48 -21.83 4.33
N VAL A 87 5.30 -22.05 5.64
CA VAL A 87 4.67 -23.27 6.16
C VAL A 87 3.23 -23.39 5.70
N GLY A 88 2.46 -22.30 5.70
CA GLY A 88 1.06 -22.28 5.26
C GLY A 88 0.86 -22.56 3.78
N HIS A 89 1.83 -22.20 2.93
CA HIS A 89 1.77 -22.34 1.48
C HIS A 89 2.56 -23.54 0.94
N ARG A 90 3.01 -24.44 1.83
CA ARG A 90 3.72 -25.67 1.47
C ARG A 90 2.87 -26.59 0.59
N GLY A 91 3.52 -27.30 -0.33
CA GLY A 91 2.85 -28.20 -1.27
C GLY A 91 2.33 -27.51 -2.53
N GLY A 92 2.44 -26.18 -2.62
CA GLY A 92 2.14 -25.41 -3.82
C GLY A 92 3.34 -25.26 -4.77
N ASN A 93 3.13 -24.52 -5.86
CA ASN A 93 4.20 -24.21 -6.81
C ASN A 93 5.31 -23.34 -6.18
N GLU A 94 4.93 -22.40 -5.31
CA GLU A 94 5.85 -21.48 -4.65
C GLU A 94 6.77 -22.18 -3.64
N PHE A 95 6.18 -23.08 -2.85
CA PHE A 95 6.89 -23.88 -1.85
C PHE A 95 6.57 -25.34 -2.08
N PRO A 96 7.36 -26.06 -2.92
CA PRO A 96 7.14 -27.48 -3.12
C PRO A 96 7.14 -28.20 -1.77
N GLY A 97 6.24 -29.17 -1.64
CA GLY A 97 5.99 -29.86 -0.38
C GLY A 97 7.28 -30.40 0.26
N PHE A 98 7.40 -30.24 1.57
CA PHE A 98 8.50 -30.78 2.35
C PHE A 98 8.38 -32.30 2.45
N ILE A 99 9.37 -33.04 1.95
CA ILE A 99 9.34 -34.51 1.93
C ILE A 99 9.65 -35.06 3.34
N GLY A 100 8.75 -35.88 3.90
CA GLY A 100 8.98 -36.68 5.12
C GLY A 100 8.34 -36.15 6.42
N SER A 101 8.60 -36.85 7.53
CA SER A 101 8.21 -36.44 8.89
C SER A 101 9.19 -35.39 9.41
N VAL A 102 8.95 -34.11 9.12
CA VAL A 102 9.97 -33.05 9.32
C VAL A 102 9.45 -31.87 10.15
N ASN A 103 10.38 -31.28 10.91
CA ASN A 103 10.23 -29.98 11.55
C ASN A 103 10.08 -28.88 10.47
N TYR A 104 8.84 -28.43 10.25
CA TYR A 104 8.49 -27.47 9.20
C TYR A 104 9.12 -26.09 9.39
N GLU A 105 9.37 -25.65 10.63
CA GLU A 105 9.99 -24.35 10.91
C GLU A 105 11.44 -24.30 10.44
N ARG A 106 12.18 -25.41 10.61
CA ARG A 106 13.57 -25.50 10.14
C ARG A 106 13.64 -25.39 8.62
N LEU A 107 12.77 -26.10 7.91
CA LEU A 107 12.74 -26.06 6.45
C LEU A 107 12.28 -24.70 5.92
N ALA A 108 11.28 -24.09 6.56
CA ALA A 108 10.88 -22.73 6.24
C ALA A 108 12.03 -21.72 6.45
N SER A 109 12.86 -21.93 7.49
CA SER A 109 14.05 -21.09 7.73
C SER A 109 15.11 -21.26 6.64
N GLU A 110 15.32 -22.49 6.15
CA GLU A 110 16.20 -22.76 5.01
C GLU A 110 15.69 -22.10 3.72
N VAL A 111 14.38 -22.16 3.47
CA VAL A 111 13.74 -21.47 2.34
C VAL A 111 13.94 -19.96 2.45
N LEU A 112 13.67 -19.37 3.62
CA LEU A 112 13.88 -17.95 3.86
C LEU A 112 15.34 -17.54 3.66
N SER A 113 16.30 -18.37 4.09
CA SER A 113 17.72 -18.13 3.84
C SER A 113 18.05 -18.14 2.35
N LYS A 114 17.48 -19.06 1.56
CA LYS A 114 17.67 -19.12 0.10
C LYS A 114 17.02 -17.94 -0.62
N LEU A 115 15.85 -17.49 -0.16
CA LEU A 115 15.19 -16.28 -0.67
C LEU A 115 16.06 -15.04 -0.44
N ARG A 116 16.62 -14.88 0.78
CA ARG A 116 17.56 -13.79 1.11
C ARG A 116 18.84 -13.83 0.29
N ALA A 117 19.34 -15.03 -0.01
CA ALA A 117 20.50 -15.23 -0.88
C ALA A 117 20.19 -15.07 -2.37
N GLY A 118 18.90 -14.94 -2.76
CA GLY A 118 18.48 -14.86 -4.15
C GLY A 118 18.63 -16.16 -4.95
N THR A 119 18.80 -17.30 -4.27
CA THR A 119 19.06 -18.61 -4.91
C THR A 119 17.85 -19.54 -4.90
N TYR A 120 16.70 -19.06 -4.43
CA TYR A 120 15.50 -19.90 -4.32
C TYR A 120 14.75 -20.02 -5.65
N VAL A 121 14.36 -21.25 -5.98
CA VAL A 121 13.66 -21.61 -7.21
C VAL A 121 12.38 -22.37 -6.85
N ARG A 122 11.27 -21.99 -7.51
CA ARG A 122 9.95 -22.61 -7.35
C ARG A 122 9.90 -24.00 -7.98
N ALA A 123 8.82 -24.75 -7.73
CA ALA A 123 8.60 -26.04 -8.38
C ALA A 123 8.56 -25.95 -9.91
N SER A 124 8.11 -24.80 -10.46
CA SER A 124 8.13 -24.50 -11.89
C SER A 124 9.52 -24.33 -12.50
N GLY A 125 10.59 -24.28 -11.69
CA GLY A 125 11.94 -23.93 -12.16
C GLY A 125 12.19 -22.43 -12.30
N SER A 126 11.19 -21.58 -12.02
CA SER A 126 11.32 -20.12 -12.05
C SER A 126 11.92 -19.60 -10.74
N PRO A 127 12.79 -18.57 -10.77
CA PRO A 127 13.27 -17.93 -9.55
C PRO A 127 12.10 -17.29 -8.80
N TYR A 128 12.13 -17.36 -7.46
CA TYR A 128 11.25 -16.57 -6.61
C TYR A 128 12.11 -15.51 -5.93
N HIS A 129 11.85 -14.24 -6.24
CA HIS A 129 12.66 -13.16 -5.69
C HIS A 129 12.15 -12.73 -4.31
N LEU A 130 13.08 -12.25 -3.48
CA LEU A 130 12.77 -11.76 -2.13
C LEU A 130 11.71 -10.66 -2.16
N ALA A 131 11.80 -9.70 -3.08
CA ALA A 131 10.82 -8.62 -3.18
C ALA A 131 9.39 -9.11 -3.43
N GLU A 132 9.23 -10.08 -4.33
CA GLU A 132 7.93 -10.70 -4.61
C GLU A 132 7.41 -11.48 -3.40
N PHE A 133 8.29 -12.21 -2.73
CA PHE A 133 7.94 -12.93 -1.50
C PHE A 133 7.49 -11.98 -0.38
N GLU A 134 8.22 -10.89 -0.13
CA GLU A 134 7.86 -9.91 0.90
C GLU A 134 6.50 -9.26 0.63
N GLU A 135 6.19 -8.95 -0.64
CA GLU A 135 4.88 -8.42 -1.02
C GLU A 135 3.77 -9.45 -0.77
N ASN A 136 4.01 -10.72 -1.12
CA ASN A 136 3.03 -11.78 -0.88
C ASN A 136 2.78 -12.02 0.63
N VAL A 137 3.84 -11.96 1.45
CA VAL A 137 3.70 -12.01 2.92
C VAL A 137 2.92 -10.79 3.41
N LYS A 138 3.23 -9.59 2.89
CA LYS A 138 2.52 -8.35 3.24
C LYS A 138 1.02 -8.47 2.98
N VAL A 139 0.65 -8.88 1.77
CA VAL A 139 -0.75 -9.05 1.36
C VAL A 139 -1.46 -10.08 2.23
N ASN A 140 -0.80 -11.19 2.55
CA ASN A 140 -1.38 -12.26 3.37
C ASN A 140 -1.60 -11.85 4.84
N TYR A 141 -0.79 -10.93 5.36
CA TYR A 141 -0.85 -10.47 6.75
C TYR A 141 -1.38 -9.04 6.91
N LYS A 142 -1.90 -8.42 5.86
CA LYS A 142 -2.37 -7.02 5.86
C LYS A 142 -3.35 -6.69 6.99
N ASP A 143 -4.22 -7.64 7.36
CA ASP A 143 -5.24 -7.45 8.40
C ASP A 143 -4.70 -7.71 9.82
N LYS A 144 -3.47 -8.24 9.93
CA LYS A 144 -2.80 -8.58 11.18
C LYS A 144 -1.65 -7.61 11.51
N ILE A 145 -1.09 -6.97 10.48
CA ILE A 145 -0.03 -5.96 10.60
C ILE A 145 -0.69 -4.63 10.91
N ARG A 146 -0.31 -4.01 12.03
CA ARG A 146 -0.86 -2.69 12.38
C ARG A 146 -0.25 -1.65 11.45
N SER A 147 -1.10 -0.84 10.82
CA SER A 147 -0.68 0.31 10.04
C SER A 147 -1.56 1.52 10.35
N GLY A 148 -1.00 2.71 10.25
CA GLY A 148 -1.72 3.96 10.48
C GLY A 148 -0.80 5.09 10.91
N TRP A 149 -1.40 6.26 11.15
CA TRP A 149 -0.68 7.43 11.59
C TRP A 149 -0.38 7.35 13.08
N VAL A 150 0.84 7.71 13.44
CA VAL A 150 1.31 7.76 14.83
C VAL A 150 1.93 9.12 15.10
N ARG A 151 1.85 9.58 16.36
CA ARG A 151 2.45 10.85 16.77
C ARG A 151 3.97 10.80 16.61
N ASN A 152 4.54 11.88 16.09
CA ASN A 152 5.99 12.11 16.16
C ASN A 152 6.33 12.26 17.64
N THR A 153 7.15 11.33 18.15
CA THR A 153 7.69 11.36 19.52
C THR A 153 9.05 11.99 19.54
#